data_AF-A0A5S4T3G5-F1
#
_entry.id   AF-A0A5S4T3G5-F1
#
_cell.length_a   1.000
_cell.length_b   1.000
_cell.length_c   1.000
_cell.angle_alpha   90.00
_cell.angle_beta   90.00
_cell.angle_gamma   90.00
#
_symmetry.space_group_name_H-M   'P 1'
#
loop_
_entity.id
_entity.type
_entity.pdbx_description
1 polymer ?
#
loop_
_entity_poly.entity_id
_entity_poly.type
_entity_poly.pdbx_seq_one_letter_code
_entity_poly.pdbx_strand_id
1 'polypeptide(L)'
;MTKIEMSRSFIARPSAEKPTSGNALLLTMLVAAFAALASGVSQAQNLYRSVGPDGRVTYSDRAISTNAKPSAEAASNADGPASSANAQLPYDLRQAANRYPVMIYTGKDCGPCDEARSHLQNRGIPFNERTIDTSSDVAALRKLSGQDNLPFATIGNQHLKGFGADSWDQYLSAAGYPKQPQLPKNYKAPAAKPLTVPAPAATDAVKPAERPAARITAPAAPAPGAPTPDNPAGLRF
;
A
#
# COMPACT_ATOMS: atom_id res chain seq x y z
N MET A 1 -6.17 65.66 -86.72
CA MET A 1 -7.09 64.59 -86.27
C MET A 1 -7.13 63.51 -87.35
N THR A 2 -7.08 62.23 -86.95
CA THR A 2 -7.14 61.00 -87.80
C THR A 2 -5.86 60.79 -88.63
N LYS A 3 -5.23 59.60 -88.78
CA LYS A 3 -5.71 58.19 -88.84
C LYS A 3 -4.45 57.27 -88.81
N ILE A 4 -4.31 56.37 -87.82
CA ILE A 4 -4.29 54.89 -87.89
C ILE A 4 -3.67 54.26 -89.16
N GLU A 5 -2.59 53.46 -89.01
CA GLU A 5 -2.39 52.09 -89.59
C GLU A 5 -1.03 51.50 -89.09
N MET A 6 -1.05 50.55 -88.14
CA MET A 6 -1.04 49.07 -88.27
C MET A 6 0.36 48.42 -88.38
N SER A 7 0.88 47.99 -87.22
CA SER A 7 2.01 47.07 -87.08
C SER A 7 1.61 45.64 -87.45
N ARG A 8 2.40 45.00 -88.31
CA ARG A 8 2.42 43.54 -88.48
C ARG A 8 3.42 42.92 -87.51
N SER A 9 2.93 42.25 -86.47
CA SER A 9 3.74 41.43 -85.58
C SER A 9 3.92 40.02 -86.14
N PHE A 10 5.17 39.57 -86.12
CA PHE A 10 5.64 38.23 -86.40
C PHE A 10 5.07 37.21 -85.39
N ILE A 11 4.66 36.05 -85.88
CA ILE A 11 4.27 34.88 -85.09
C ILE A 11 5.50 33.97 -84.90
N ALA A 12 5.79 33.57 -83.66
CA ALA A 12 6.67 32.43 -83.36
C ALA A 12 6.13 31.59 -82.18
N ARG A 13 5.92 30.31 -82.52
CA ARG A 13 5.60 29.04 -81.81
C ARG A 13 5.53 28.94 -80.27
N PRO A 14 4.64 28.07 -79.74
CA PRO A 14 4.64 27.62 -78.34
C PRO A 14 5.49 26.34 -78.13
N SER A 15 6.10 26.23 -76.95
CA SER A 15 6.68 24.99 -76.40
C SER A 15 5.65 24.26 -75.54
N ALA A 16 5.66 22.93 -75.62
CA ALA A 16 4.74 22.02 -74.97
C ALA A 16 5.19 21.64 -73.55
N GLU A 17 4.24 21.57 -72.61
CA GLU A 17 4.38 20.82 -71.35
C GLU A 17 3.11 19.98 -71.09
N LYS A 18 3.32 18.74 -70.63
CA LYS A 18 2.30 17.70 -70.38
C LYS A 18 1.69 17.86 -68.98
N PRO A 19 0.37 17.64 -68.78
CA PRO A 19 -0.26 17.68 -67.47
C PRO A 19 -0.13 16.32 -66.75
N THR A 20 0.46 16.32 -65.55
CA THR A 20 0.49 15.17 -64.63
C THR A 20 -0.81 15.14 -63.80
N SER A 21 -1.55 14.04 -63.90
CA SER A 21 -2.88 13.83 -63.31
C SER A 21 -2.82 13.49 -61.82
N GLY A 22 -3.55 14.28 -61.00
CA GLY A 22 -3.61 14.14 -59.54
C GLY A 22 -4.24 12.84 -59.01
N ASN A 23 -4.89 12.05 -59.86
CA ASN A 23 -5.54 10.80 -59.44
C ASN A 23 -4.52 9.69 -59.10
N ALA A 24 -3.31 9.72 -59.66
CA ALA A 24 -2.25 8.77 -59.33
C ALA A 24 -1.63 9.01 -57.94
N LEU A 25 -1.73 10.24 -57.42
CA LEU A 25 -1.19 10.64 -56.11
C LEU A 25 -2.13 10.21 -54.96
N LEU A 26 -3.44 10.18 -55.22
CA LEU A 26 -4.44 9.79 -54.22
C LEU A 26 -4.50 8.27 -53.98
N LEU A 27 -4.29 7.47 -55.02
CA LEU A 27 -4.26 6.00 -54.90
C LEU A 27 -3.00 5.48 -54.18
N THR A 28 -1.86 6.16 -54.33
CA THR A 28 -0.62 5.78 -53.64
C THR A 28 -0.64 6.14 -52.15
N MET A 29 -1.30 7.23 -51.77
CA MET A 29 -1.51 7.61 -50.36
C MET A 29 -2.41 6.62 -49.59
N LEU A 30 -3.45 6.07 -50.22
CA LEU A 30 -4.40 5.17 -49.53
C LEU A 30 -3.82 3.76 -49.27
N VAL A 31 -2.97 3.25 -50.16
CA VAL A 31 -2.27 1.97 -49.97
C VAL A 31 -1.21 2.05 -48.87
N ALA A 32 -0.52 3.20 -48.75
CA ALA A 32 0.46 3.42 -47.67
C ALA A 32 -0.19 3.50 -46.29
N ALA A 33 -1.40 4.09 -46.18
CA ALA A 33 -2.14 4.18 -44.93
C ALA A 33 -2.65 2.82 -44.43
N PHE A 34 -3.03 1.91 -45.34
CA PHE A 34 -3.49 0.57 -44.97
C PHE A 34 -2.35 -0.37 -44.54
N ALA A 35 -1.14 -0.21 -45.10
CA ALA A 35 0.04 -1.00 -44.72
C ALA A 35 0.56 -0.63 -43.32
N ALA A 36 0.34 0.60 -42.84
CA ALA A 36 0.80 1.04 -41.52
C ALA A 36 0.01 0.44 -40.35
N LEU A 37 -1.25 0.03 -40.56
CA LEU A 37 -2.12 -0.50 -39.49
C LEU A 37 -1.89 -2.00 -39.17
N ALA A 38 -1.13 -2.74 -39.99
CA ALA A 38 -0.88 -4.17 -39.77
C ALA A 38 0.29 -4.47 -38.82
N SER A 39 0.99 -3.44 -38.32
CA SER A 39 2.13 -3.57 -37.41
C SER A 39 1.67 -3.72 -35.95
N GLY A 40 0.91 -4.78 -35.66
CA GLY A 40 0.54 -5.12 -34.29
C GLY A 40 1.78 -5.45 -33.46
N VAL A 41 2.01 -4.71 -32.37
CA VAL A 41 3.04 -5.01 -31.37
C VAL A 41 2.81 -6.43 -30.83
N SER A 42 3.68 -7.35 -31.23
CA SER A 42 3.76 -8.68 -30.64
C SER A 42 4.37 -8.53 -29.24
N GLN A 43 3.54 -8.55 -28.21
CA GLN A 43 4.01 -8.61 -26.82
C GLN A 43 4.61 -9.99 -26.57
N ALA A 44 5.93 -10.10 -26.63
CA ALA A 44 6.65 -11.28 -26.18
C ALA A 44 6.31 -11.57 -24.70
N GLN A 45 5.58 -12.66 -24.45
CA GLN A 45 5.32 -13.17 -23.09
C GLN A 45 6.66 -13.69 -22.55
N ASN A 46 7.40 -12.85 -21.82
CA ASN A 46 8.64 -13.28 -21.18
C ASN A 46 8.29 -14.22 -20.02
N LEU A 47 8.51 -15.52 -20.21
CA LEU A 47 8.36 -16.52 -19.15
C LEU A 47 9.55 -16.37 -18.17
N TYR A 48 9.34 -15.79 -16.99
CA TYR A 48 10.42 -15.54 -16.03
C TYR A 48 10.72 -16.80 -15.22
N ARG A 49 11.98 -17.23 -15.21
CA ARG A 49 12.45 -18.36 -14.42
C ARG A 49 13.04 -17.87 -13.10
N SER A 50 12.40 -18.17 -11.97
CA SER A 50 12.98 -17.97 -10.63
C SER A 50 13.54 -19.29 -10.08
N VAL A 51 14.68 -19.21 -9.40
CA VAL A 51 15.31 -20.36 -8.73
C VAL A 51 15.29 -20.07 -7.24
N GLY A 52 14.64 -20.92 -6.46
CA GLY A 52 14.59 -20.81 -5.01
C GLY A 52 15.92 -21.21 -4.34
N PRO A 53 16.16 -20.82 -3.07
CA PRO A 53 17.34 -21.22 -2.30
C PRO A 53 17.48 -22.74 -2.12
N ASP A 54 16.37 -23.46 -2.29
CA ASP A 54 16.23 -24.91 -2.29
C ASP A 54 16.54 -25.56 -3.67
N GLY A 55 16.91 -24.77 -4.67
CA GLY A 55 17.25 -25.24 -6.02
C GLY A 55 16.04 -25.50 -6.92
N ARG A 56 14.81 -25.27 -6.45
CA ARG A 56 13.60 -25.46 -7.25
C ARG A 56 13.43 -24.33 -8.27
N VAL A 57 13.20 -24.70 -9.52
CA VAL A 57 12.94 -23.77 -10.61
C VAL A 57 11.43 -23.56 -10.74
N THR A 58 10.96 -22.32 -10.59
CA THR A 58 9.57 -21.93 -10.84
C THR A 58 9.52 -20.98 -12.03
N TYR A 59 8.69 -21.29 -13.02
CA TYR A 59 8.43 -20.41 -14.14
C TYR A 59 7.17 -19.58 -13.85
N SER A 60 7.29 -18.27 -13.98
CA SER A 60 6.25 -17.30 -13.68
C SER A 60 6.16 -16.28 -14.81
N ASP A 61 4.97 -16.05 -15.33
CA ASP A 61 4.69 -14.99 -16.31
C ASP A 61 4.77 -13.57 -15.71
N ARG A 62 5.16 -13.43 -14.43
CA ARG A 62 5.29 -12.14 -13.74
C ARG A 62 6.76 -11.83 -13.43
N ALA A 63 7.25 -10.70 -13.94
CA ALA A 63 8.56 -10.15 -13.59
C ALA A 63 8.64 -9.93 -12.07
N ILE A 64 9.53 -10.66 -11.40
CA ILE A 64 9.88 -10.38 -10.00
C ILE A 64 10.97 -9.31 -10.05
N SER A 65 10.63 -8.09 -9.61
CA SER A 65 11.59 -6.99 -9.50
C SER A 65 12.69 -7.37 -8.52
N THR A 66 13.89 -7.65 -9.02
CA THR A 66 15.10 -8.00 -8.24
C THR A 66 15.65 -6.85 -7.39
N ASN A 67 14.93 -5.73 -7.31
CA ASN A 67 15.33 -4.55 -6.54
C ASN A 67 14.19 -3.95 -5.71
N ALA A 68 13.16 -4.74 -5.37
CA ALA A 68 12.21 -4.36 -4.33
C ALA A 68 12.85 -4.68 -2.98
N LYS A 69 13.61 -3.71 -2.43
CA LYS A 69 13.84 -3.67 -0.98
C LYS A 69 12.46 -3.77 -0.33
N PRO A 70 12.19 -4.74 0.55
CA PRO A 70 10.90 -4.83 1.19
C PRO A 70 10.73 -3.58 2.04
N SER A 71 9.93 -2.62 1.56
CA SER A 71 9.31 -1.68 2.47
C SER A 71 8.52 -2.55 3.44
N ALA A 72 8.90 -2.52 4.71
CA ALA A 72 8.27 -3.26 5.80
C ALA A 72 6.74 -2.99 5.93
N GLU A 73 6.24 -2.02 5.17
CA GLU A 73 4.86 -1.59 5.07
C GLU A 73 4.00 -2.50 4.16
N ALA A 74 4.60 -3.16 3.16
CA ALA A 74 3.88 -4.08 2.26
C ALA A 74 3.86 -5.53 2.79
N ALA A 75 4.87 -5.94 3.58
CA ALA A 75 4.94 -7.28 4.16
C ALA A 75 3.89 -7.51 5.27
N SER A 76 3.47 -6.44 5.97
CA SER A 76 2.52 -6.55 7.09
C SER A 76 1.09 -6.94 6.68
N ASN A 77 0.75 -6.83 5.38
CA ASN A 77 -0.57 -7.14 4.83
C ASN A 77 -0.62 -8.46 4.04
N ALA A 78 0.53 -9.04 3.68
CA ALA A 78 0.61 -10.27 2.90
C ALA A 78 1.05 -11.50 3.73
N ASP A 79 1.77 -11.31 4.85
CA ASP A 79 2.27 -12.40 5.69
C ASP A 79 1.29 -12.79 6.81
N GLY A 80 0.07 -13.16 6.40
CA GLY A 80 -0.92 -13.77 7.26
C GLY A 80 -1.39 -15.12 6.70
N PRO A 81 -1.94 -16.02 7.54
CA PRO A 81 -2.51 -17.30 7.12
C PRO A 81 -3.60 -17.17 6.04
N ALA A 82 -4.05 -15.94 5.73
CA ALA A 82 -4.84 -15.61 4.55
C ALA A 82 -4.19 -16.06 3.23
N SER A 83 -2.87 -16.02 3.05
CA SER A 83 -2.25 -16.47 1.79
C SER A 83 -2.46 -17.99 1.58
N SER A 84 -2.41 -18.78 2.65
CA SER A 84 -2.72 -20.21 2.64
C SER A 84 -4.23 -20.49 2.60
N ALA A 85 -5.04 -19.73 3.35
CA ALA A 85 -6.51 -19.86 3.35
C ALA A 85 -7.13 -19.43 2.01
N ASN A 86 -6.48 -18.49 1.31
CA ASN A 86 -6.87 -18.06 -0.03
C ASN A 86 -6.55 -19.10 -1.09
N ALA A 87 -5.60 -20.02 -0.85
CA ALA A 87 -5.22 -21.03 -1.83
C ALA A 87 -6.37 -22.00 -2.17
N GLN A 88 -7.24 -22.30 -1.20
CA GLN A 88 -8.42 -23.16 -1.38
C GLN A 88 -9.66 -22.44 -1.91
N LEU A 89 -9.59 -21.13 -2.16
CA LEU A 89 -10.71 -20.38 -2.74
C LEU A 89 -10.87 -20.69 -4.24
N PRO A 90 -12.10 -20.58 -4.77
CA PRO A 90 -12.32 -20.58 -6.21
C PRO A 90 -11.46 -19.54 -6.93
N TYR A 91 -11.10 -19.83 -8.19
CA TYR A 91 -10.14 -19.04 -8.96
C TYR A 91 -10.51 -17.55 -9.01
N ASP A 92 -11.76 -17.22 -9.33
CA ASP A 92 -12.22 -15.83 -9.48
C ASP A 92 -12.12 -15.06 -8.16
N LEU A 93 -12.55 -15.68 -7.07
CA LEU A 93 -12.49 -15.09 -5.73
C LEU A 93 -11.04 -14.90 -5.27
N ARG A 94 -10.17 -15.88 -5.54
CA ARG A 94 -8.74 -15.80 -5.24
C ARG A 94 -8.05 -14.70 -6.05
N GLN A 95 -8.41 -14.53 -7.32
CA GLN A 95 -7.87 -13.48 -8.17
C GLN A 95 -8.25 -12.08 -7.64
N ALA A 96 -9.51 -11.88 -7.28
CA ALA A 96 -9.97 -10.63 -6.66
C ALA A 96 -9.26 -10.37 -5.33
N ALA A 97 -9.21 -11.38 -4.45
CA ALA A 97 -8.56 -11.27 -3.14
C ALA A 97 -7.06 -10.97 -3.20
N ASN A 98 -6.36 -11.49 -4.20
CA ASN A 98 -4.94 -11.22 -4.40
C ASN A 98 -4.67 -9.82 -4.98
N ARG A 99 -5.62 -9.29 -5.77
CA ARG A 99 -5.47 -7.97 -6.40
C ARG A 99 -5.92 -6.83 -5.49
N TYR A 100 -7.02 -7.05 -4.75
CA TYR A 100 -7.67 -6.06 -3.92
C TYR A 100 -8.03 -6.65 -2.56
N PRO A 101 -7.03 -7.00 -1.73
CA PRO A 101 -7.28 -7.61 -0.43
C PRO A 101 -8.17 -6.73 0.45
N VAL A 102 -9.12 -7.36 1.14
CA VAL A 102 -10.03 -6.67 2.07
C VAL A 102 -9.47 -6.76 3.48
N MET A 103 -9.28 -5.60 4.11
CA MET A 103 -8.91 -5.49 5.53
C MET A 103 -10.01 -4.69 6.24
N ILE A 104 -10.49 -5.18 7.38
CA ILE A 104 -11.39 -4.43 8.25
C ILE A 104 -10.69 -4.12 9.57
N TYR A 105 -10.90 -2.91 10.07
CA TYR A 105 -10.39 -2.40 11.33
C TYR A 105 -11.58 -2.17 12.25
N THR A 106 -11.56 -2.83 13.40
CA THR A 106 -12.69 -2.90 14.33
C THR A 106 -12.23 -2.59 15.74
N GLY A 107 -13.16 -2.30 16.63
CA GLY A 107 -12.89 -2.05 18.05
C GLY A 107 -13.80 -2.89 18.92
N LYS A 108 -13.49 -2.93 20.22
CA LYS A 108 -14.38 -3.50 21.24
C LYS A 108 -15.70 -2.73 21.26
N ASP A 109 -16.80 -3.43 21.55
CA ASP A 109 -18.13 -2.83 21.74
C ASP A 109 -18.58 -1.93 20.58
N CYS A 110 -18.31 -2.36 19.35
CA CYS A 110 -18.63 -1.62 18.12
C CYS A 110 -19.73 -2.34 17.31
N GLY A 111 -20.99 -1.94 17.53
CA GLY A 111 -22.14 -2.46 16.76
C GLY A 111 -21.99 -2.42 15.23
N PRO A 112 -21.64 -1.28 14.61
CA PRO A 112 -21.45 -1.22 13.16
C PRO A 112 -20.24 -2.04 12.67
N CYS A 113 -19.27 -2.38 13.53
CA CYS A 113 -18.18 -3.28 13.18
C CYS A 113 -18.69 -4.72 13.02
N ASP A 114 -19.67 -5.14 13.83
CA ASP A 114 -20.28 -6.47 13.73
C ASP A 114 -21.16 -6.60 12.48
N GLU A 115 -21.88 -5.54 12.13
CA GLU A 115 -22.63 -5.45 10.87
C GLU A 115 -21.70 -5.56 9.65
N ALA A 116 -20.60 -4.81 9.66
CA ALA A 116 -19.59 -4.87 8.61
C ALA A 116 -18.98 -6.27 8.45
N ARG A 117 -18.66 -6.94 9.58
CA ARG A 117 -18.15 -8.31 9.56
C ARG A 117 -19.18 -9.28 8.98
N SER A 118 -20.42 -9.17 9.42
CA SER A 118 -21.53 -10.01 8.95
C SER A 118 -21.80 -9.80 7.47
N HIS A 119 -21.73 -8.55 6.99
CA HIS A 119 -21.89 -8.19 5.58
C HIS A 119 -20.86 -8.88 4.69
N LEU A 120 -19.58 -8.79 5.06
CA LEU A 120 -18.50 -9.46 4.33
C LEU A 120 -18.65 -10.99 4.33
N GLN A 121 -19.05 -11.57 5.47
CA GLN A 121 -19.30 -13.01 5.59
C GLN A 121 -20.47 -13.47 4.73
N ASN A 122 -21.61 -12.78 4.79
CA ASN A 122 -22.82 -13.08 4.03
C ASN A 122 -22.57 -13.02 2.52
N ARG A 123 -21.77 -12.03 2.09
CA ARG A 123 -21.40 -11.87 0.69
C ARG A 123 -20.29 -12.82 0.24
N GLY A 124 -19.67 -13.53 1.17
CA GLY A 124 -18.62 -14.50 0.88
C GLY A 124 -17.29 -13.87 0.49
N ILE A 125 -16.95 -12.75 1.10
CA ILE A 125 -15.70 -12.02 0.84
C ILE A 125 -14.63 -12.48 1.84
N PRO A 126 -13.45 -12.93 1.38
CA PRO A 126 -12.34 -13.19 2.28
C PRO A 126 -11.73 -11.87 2.75
N PHE A 127 -11.59 -11.70 4.06
CA PHE A 127 -11.01 -10.50 4.67
C PHE A 127 -10.10 -10.87 5.84
N ASN A 128 -9.23 -9.93 6.22
CA ASN A 128 -8.55 -9.97 7.50
C ASN A 128 -9.06 -8.87 8.41
N GLU A 129 -9.02 -9.11 9.71
CA GLU A 129 -9.48 -8.17 10.71
C GLU A 129 -8.34 -7.70 11.62
N ARG A 130 -8.29 -6.39 11.84
CA ARG A 130 -7.39 -5.74 12.80
C ARG A 130 -8.18 -5.08 13.93
N THR A 131 -7.90 -5.46 15.17
CA THR A 131 -8.54 -4.83 16.33
C THR A 131 -7.78 -3.59 16.78
N ILE A 132 -8.54 -2.58 17.19
CA ILE A 132 -8.06 -1.31 17.74
C ILE A 132 -8.42 -1.30 19.22
N ASP A 133 -7.44 -1.67 20.04
CA ASP A 133 -7.66 -1.98 21.44
C ASP A 133 -6.89 -1.03 22.37
N THR A 134 -5.82 -0.42 21.85
CA THR A 134 -4.87 0.40 22.60
C THR A 134 -4.71 1.78 21.97
N SER A 135 -4.16 2.74 22.73
CA SER A 135 -3.83 4.06 22.20
C SER A 135 -2.78 4.01 21.08
N SER A 136 -1.87 3.02 21.10
CA SER A 136 -0.94 2.79 20.00
C SER A 136 -1.66 2.33 18.73
N ASP A 137 -2.71 1.51 18.84
CA ASP A 137 -3.53 1.12 17.70
C ASP A 137 -4.28 2.32 17.12
N VAL A 138 -4.85 3.19 17.97
CA VAL A 138 -5.54 4.41 17.52
C VAL A 138 -4.58 5.33 16.77
N ALA A 139 -3.36 5.52 17.30
CA ALA A 139 -2.34 6.31 16.63
C ALA A 139 -1.91 5.69 15.29
N ALA A 140 -1.79 4.36 15.22
CA ALA A 140 -1.49 3.65 13.98
C ALA A 140 -2.63 3.78 12.96
N LEU A 141 -3.89 3.62 13.37
CA LEU A 141 -5.06 3.80 12.51
C LEU A 141 -5.12 5.22 11.95
N ARG A 142 -4.82 6.24 12.77
CA ARG A 142 -4.80 7.64 12.31
C ARG A 142 -3.70 7.91 11.29
N LYS A 143 -2.54 7.26 11.41
CA LYS A 143 -1.48 7.33 10.39
C LYS A 143 -1.89 6.66 9.07
N LEU A 144 -2.64 5.55 9.14
CA LEU A 144 -3.08 4.80 7.96
C LEU A 144 -4.25 5.47 7.23
N SER A 145 -5.26 5.93 7.98
CA SER A 145 -6.55 6.38 7.44
C SER A 145 -6.77 7.89 7.50
N GLY A 146 -5.91 8.61 8.23
CA GLY A 146 -6.10 10.03 8.55
C GLY A 146 -7.15 10.31 9.63
N GLN A 147 -7.75 9.26 10.22
CA GLN A 147 -8.84 9.35 11.20
C GLN A 147 -8.80 8.17 12.18
N ASP A 148 -9.70 8.18 13.17
CA ASP A 148 -9.85 7.14 14.20
C ASP A 148 -11.27 6.56 14.28
N ASN A 149 -12.15 6.93 13.34
CA ASN A 149 -13.51 6.41 13.27
C ASN A 149 -13.55 4.94 12.82
N LEU A 150 -14.37 4.15 13.52
CA LEU A 150 -14.61 2.74 13.26
C LEU A 150 -16.08 2.50 12.84
N PRO A 151 -16.36 1.45 12.05
CA PRO A 151 -15.38 0.60 11.37
C PRO A 151 -14.67 1.35 10.23
N PHE A 152 -13.42 0.96 9.99
CA PHE A 152 -12.67 1.39 8.82
C PHE A 152 -12.31 0.15 8.00
N ALA A 153 -12.35 0.23 6.68
CA ALA A 153 -11.95 -0.90 5.83
C ALA A 153 -11.08 -0.43 4.67
N THR A 154 -10.23 -1.32 4.17
CA THR A 154 -9.52 -1.13 2.92
C THR A 154 -9.84 -2.24 1.93
N ILE A 155 -9.93 -1.86 0.66
CA ILE A 155 -10.09 -2.78 -0.47
C ILE A 155 -8.94 -2.47 -1.44
N GLY A 156 -7.85 -3.23 -1.32
CA GLY A 156 -6.57 -2.84 -1.91
C GLY A 156 -6.14 -1.46 -1.41
N ASN A 157 -6.12 -0.46 -2.31
CA ASN A 157 -5.72 0.91 -2.00
C ASN A 157 -6.91 1.83 -1.69
N GLN A 158 -8.15 1.32 -1.79
CA GLN A 158 -9.34 2.11 -1.49
C GLN A 158 -9.60 2.10 0.01
N HIS A 159 -9.91 3.27 0.57
CA HIS A 159 -10.18 3.47 1.99
C HIS A 159 -11.67 3.74 2.19
N LEU A 160 -12.33 2.92 3.02
CA LEU A 160 -13.74 2.98 3.33
C LEU A 160 -13.92 3.39 4.79
N LYS A 161 -14.65 4.48 4.98
CA LYS A 161 -14.87 5.11 6.28
C LYS A 161 -16.28 4.79 6.74
N GLY A 162 -16.41 4.18 7.91
CA GLY A 162 -17.69 3.71 8.41
C GLY A 162 -18.23 2.52 7.64
N PHE A 163 -19.35 1.99 8.11
CA PHE A 163 -20.09 0.93 7.43
C PHE A 163 -21.30 1.51 6.69
N GLY A 164 -21.49 1.05 5.46
CA GLY A 164 -22.70 1.28 4.68
C GLY A 164 -22.82 0.18 3.64
N ALA A 165 -23.85 -0.66 3.74
CA ALA A 165 -23.98 -1.87 2.93
C ALA A 165 -23.91 -1.57 1.42
N ASP A 166 -24.67 -0.57 0.94
CA ASP A 166 -24.72 -0.22 -0.49
C ASP A 166 -23.39 0.34 -1.01
N SER A 167 -22.69 1.15 -0.22
CA SER A 167 -21.41 1.73 -0.64
C SER A 167 -20.33 0.65 -0.66
N TRP A 168 -20.22 -0.14 0.40
CA TRP A 168 -19.34 -1.30 0.45
C TRP A 168 -19.62 -2.26 -0.70
N ASP A 169 -20.90 -2.43 -1.05
CA ASP A 169 -21.26 -3.35 -2.10
C ASP A 169 -20.78 -2.94 -3.47
N GLN A 170 -20.89 -1.66 -3.77
CA GLN A 170 -20.37 -1.04 -4.99
C GLN A 170 -18.85 -1.16 -5.08
N TYR A 171 -18.11 -0.86 -4.01
CA TYR A 171 -16.65 -0.95 -4.04
C TYR A 171 -16.16 -2.38 -4.21
N LEU A 172 -16.75 -3.34 -3.49
CA LEU A 172 -16.43 -4.76 -3.63
C LEU A 172 -16.76 -5.28 -5.03
N SER A 173 -17.90 -4.88 -5.61
CA SER A 173 -18.22 -5.23 -7.00
C SER A 173 -17.26 -4.61 -8.00
N ALA A 174 -16.86 -3.35 -7.80
CA ALA A 174 -15.88 -2.67 -8.64
C ALA A 174 -14.49 -3.32 -8.56
N ALA A 175 -14.14 -3.89 -7.40
CA ALA A 175 -12.94 -4.70 -7.21
C ALA A 175 -13.04 -6.12 -7.83
N GLY A 176 -14.21 -6.49 -8.38
CA GLY A 176 -14.43 -7.78 -9.05
C GLY A 176 -14.84 -8.91 -8.11
N TYR A 177 -15.25 -8.61 -6.87
CA TYR A 177 -15.81 -9.63 -6.00
C TYR A 177 -17.23 -10.05 -6.44
N PRO A 178 -17.56 -11.34 -6.38
CA PRO A 178 -18.88 -11.82 -6.76
C PRO A 178 -19.97 -11.26 -5.82
N LYS A 179 -21.17 -11.03 -6.38
CA LYS A 179 -22.33 -10.59 -5.58
C LYS A 179 -22.94 -11.71 -4.74
N GLN A 180 -22.69 -12.96 -5.13
CA GLN A 180 -23.18 -14.16 -4.45
C GLN A 180 -22.02 -14.85 -3.73
N PRO A 181 -22.23 -15.38 -2.52
CA PRO A 181 -21.19 -16.05 -1.76
C PRO A 181 -20.73 -17.32 -2.49
N GLN A 182 -19.46 -17.35 -2.88
CA GLN A 182 -18.80 -18.52 -3.47
C GLN A 182 -17.75 -19.14 -2.53
N LEU A 183 -17.79 -18.79 -1.25
CA LEU A 183 -16.89 -19.39 -0.26
C LEU A 183 -17.19 -20.88 -0.08
N PRO A 184 -16.16 -21.74 0.01
CA PRO A 184 -16.33 -23.13 0.43
C PRO A 184 -17.02 -23.24 1.79
N LYS A 185 -17.82 -24.28 2.01
CA LYS A 185 -18.56 -24.50 3.28
C LYS A 185 -17.65 -24.61 4.51
N ASN A 186 -16.42 -25.06 4.32
CA ASN A 186 -15.41 -25.19 5.37
C ASN A 186 -14.60 -23.90 5.59
N TYR A 187 -14.84 -22.84 4.82
CA TYR A 187 -14.14 -21.58 5.02
C TYR A 187 -14.44 -21.00 6.40
N LYS A 188 -13.39 -20.45 7.01
CA LYS A 188 -13.45 -19.69 8.25
C LYS A 188 -12.62 -18.44 8.04
N ALA A 189 -13.21 -17.29 8.37
CA ALA A 189 -12.46 -16.05 8.38
C ALA A 189 -11.31 -16.17 9.39
N PRO A 190 -10.12 -15.64 9.08
CA PRO A 190 -9.00 -15.64 10.01
C PRO A 190 -9.37 -14.89 11.30
N ALA A 191 -8.82 -15.33 12.42
CA ALA A 191 -9.03 -14.65 13.70
C ALA A 191 -8.50 -13.21 13.63
N ALA A 192 -9.24 -12.29 14.26
CA ALA A 192 -8.85 -10.89 14.37
C ALA A 192 -7.51 -10.76 15.12
N LYS A 193 -6.67 -9.84 14.67
CA LYS A 193 -5.34 -9.60 15.25
C LYS A 193 -5.22 -8.14 15.68
N PRO A 194 -4.49 -7.82 16.76
CA PRO A 194 -4.16 -6.43 17.07
C PRO A 194 -3.50 -5.73 15.88
N LEU A 195 -3.79 -4.43 15.71
CA LEU A 195 -3.14 -3.62 14.67
C LEU A 195 -1.65 -3.43 14.96
N THR A 196 -1.31 -3.13 16.20
CA THR A 196 0.07 -3.04 16.68
C THR A 196 0.40 -4.26 17.53
N VAL A 197 1.61 -4.78 17.39
CA VAL A 197 2.12 -5.75 18.37
C VAL A 197 2.25 -4.98 19.68
N PRO A 198 1.60 -5.40 20.78
CA PRO A 198 1.82 -4.77 22.07
C PRO A 198 3.32 -4.70 22.31
N ALA A 199 3.83 -3.51 22.66
CA ALA A 199 5.21 -3.42 23.11
C ALA A 199 5.39 -4.51 24.17
N PRO A 200 6.43 -5.37 24.09
CA PRO A 200 6.67 -6.36 25.13
C PRO A 200 6.60 -5.58 26.44
N ALA A 201 5.67 -5.98 27.31
CA ALA A 201 5.58 -5.42 28.65
C ALA A 201 7.02 -5.36 29.13
N ALA A 202 7.51 -4.16 29.42
CA ALA A 202 8.83 -4.02 29.98
C ALA A 202 8.83 -4.98 31.16
N THR A 203 9.52 -6.12 31.00
CA THR A 203 9.83 -7.01 32.10
C THR A 203 10.32 -6.07 33.16
N ASP A 204 9.57 -6.01 34.27
CA ASP A 204 9.83 -5.11 35.38
C ASP A 204 11.32 -4.88 35.43
N ALA A 205 11.74 -3.67 35.07
CA ALA A 205 13.14 -3.31 35.13
C ALA A 205 13.53 -3.75 36.53
N VAL A 206 14.37 -4.77 36.62
CA VAL A 206 14.95 -5.22 37.87
C VAL A 206 15.44 -3.93 38.49
N LYS A 207 14.73 -3.48 39.52
CA LYS A 207 15.11 -2.34 40.34
C LYS A 207 16.61 -2.53 40.53
N PRO A 208 17.48 -1.62 40.06
CA PRO A 208 18.91 -1.80 40.27
C PRO A 208 19.08 -2.14 41.73
N ALA A 209 19.58 -3.34 42.01
CA ALA A 209 19.87 -3.76 43.36
C ALA A 209 20.68 -2.63 43.95
N GLU A 210 20.10 -1.98 44.95
CA GLU A 210 20.70 -0.88 45.66
C GLU A 210 22.00 -1.43 46.20
N ARG A 211 23.10 -1.09 45.52
CA ARG A 211 24.45 -1.37 45.99
C ARG A 211 24.48 -0.79 47.39
N PRO A 212 24.79 -1.55 48.45
CA PRO A 212 24.89 -0.98 49.78
C PRO A 212 25.85 0.19 49.68
N ALA A 213 25.32 1.40 49.87
CA ALA A 213 26.16 2.56 50.08
C ALA A 213 26.95 2.23 51.34
N ALA A 214 28.25 1.99 51.18
CA ALA A 214 29.17 1.99 52.30
C ALA A 214 28.92 3.32 53.03
N ARG A 215 28.37 3.24 54.24
CA ARG A 215 28.24 4.38 55.12
C ARG A 215 29.65 4.88 55.38
N ILE A 216 30.05 5.95 54.72
CA ILE A 216 31.11 6.80 55.25
C ILE A 216 30.48 7.47 56.46
N THR A 217 30.74 6.93 57.64
CA THR A 217 30.43 7.60 58.91
C THR A 217 31.22 8.90 58.96
N ALA A 218 30.52 10.03 58.89
CA ALA A 218 31.10 11.32 59.23
C ALA A 218 31.59 11.29 60.70
N PRO A 219 32.80 11.77 61.02
CA PRO A 219 33.22 11.93 62.41
C PRO A 219 32.29 12.89 63.15
N ALA A 220 31.84 12.50 64.34
CA ALA A 220 31.03 13.35 65.19
C ALA A 220 31.83 14.62 65.58
N ALA A 221 31.21 15.78 65.43
CA ALA A 221 31.75 17.04 65.94
C ALA A 221 31.82 16.97 67.49
N PRO A 222 32.94 17.40 68.10
CA PRO A 222 33.05 17.42 69.55
C PRO A 222 32.14 18.51 70.16
N ALA A 223 31.54 18.18 71.30
CA ALA A 223 30.67 19.08 72.05
C ALA A 223 31.44 20.33 72.53
N PRO A 224 30.79 21.52 72.60
CA PRO A 224 31.43 22.73 73.12
C PRO A 224 31.67 22.56 74.63
N GLY A 225 32.94 22.62 75.07
CA GLY A 225 33.27 22.76 76.51
C GLY A 225 34.35 21.86 77.09
N ALA A 226 35.02 21.01 76.31
CA ALA A 226 36.17 20.26 76.84
C ALA A 226 37.39 21.19 77.04
N PRO A 227 38.06 21.15 78.21
CA PRO A 227 39.28 21.93 78.43
C PRO A 227 40.42 21.38 77.57
N THR A 228 41.02 22.23 76.76
CA THR A 228 42.28 21.93 76.06
C THR A 228 43.48 22.33 76.92
N PRO A 229 44.66 21.73 76.73
CA PRO A 229 45.86 21.98 77.55
C PRO A 229 46.29 23.45 77.67
N ASP A 230 45.88 24.29 76.71
CA ASP A 230 46.24 25.71 76.61
C ASP A 230 45.27 26.68 77.33
N ASN A 231 44.24 26.19 78.04
CA ASN A 231 43.41 27.06 78.90
C ASN A 231 42.95 26.32 80.18
N PRO A 232 43.77 26.34 81.25
CA PRO A 232 43.44 25.64 82.48
C PRO A 232 42.37 26.33 83.34
N ALA A 233 41.93 27.56 83.00
CA ALA A 233 41.03 28.36 83.83
C ALA A 233 39.58 28.45 83.31
N GLY A 234 39.29 27.98 82.09
CA GLY A 234 37.92 27.70 81.65
C GLY A 234 36.93 28.88 81.56
N LEU A 235 37.38 30.12 81.31
CA LEU A 235 36.49 31.30 81.19
C LEU A 235 36.03 31.55 79.73
N ARG A 236 34.79 32.06 79.57
CA ARG A 236 34.14 32.42 78.28
C ARG A 236 33.68 33.89 78.33
N PHE A 237 33.91 34.67 77.27
CA PHE A 237 33.25 35.97 77.01
C PHE A 237 32.09 35.76 76.04
#